data_AF-A0A957NM18-F1
#
_entry.id   AF-A0A957NM18-F1
#
_cell.length_a   1.000
_cell.length_b   1.000
_cell.length_c   1.000
_cell.angle_alpha   90.00
_cell.angle_beta   90.00
_cell.angle_gamma   90.00
#
_symmetry.space_group_name_H-M   'P 1'
#
loop_
_entity.id
_entity.type
_entity.pdbx_description
1 polymer ?
#
loop_
_entity_poly.entity_id
_entity_poly.type
_entity_poly.pdbx_seq_one_letter_code
_entity_poly.pdbx_strand_id
1 'polypeptide(L)'
;MRSLGRIGEWLPRLMQDRQLQRRIAGGLGLLSGVGVGLAGYALLHEPVAIELEQLTVRLPNARGRLPHKGLKILHLSDTHFQNLTRRERAKIERIRRLTAELEYDLLVHTGDFWHNEAGIENVAMLLDMLPKPRLGAYGVLGNHDYVCYSHSDIL
;
A
#
# COMPACT_ATOMS: atom_id res chain seq x y z
N MET A 1 59.05 -25.81 -6.90
CA MET A 1 57.90 -25.88 -7.83
C MET A 1 57.32 -27.29 -7.84
N ARG A 2 56.22 -27.54 -7.11
CA ARG A 2 55.35 -28.76 -7.02
C ARG A 2 54.46 -28.47 -5.79
N SER A 3 53.13 -28.55 -5.75
CA SER A 3 52.10 -29.15 -6.58
C SER A 3 50.81 -28.35 -6.33
N LEU A 4 50.27 -27.73 -7.39
CA LEU A 4 48.94 -27.11 -7.42
C LEU A 4 47.86 -28.13 -7.88
N GLY A 5 48.08 -29.42 -7.65
CA GLY A 5 47.33 -30.51 -8.28
C GLY A 5 46.34 -31.25 -7.38
N ARG A 6 45.71 -30.60 -6.39
CA ARG A 6 44.84 -31.33 -5.43
C ARG A 6 43.49 -30.70 -5.13
N ILE A 7 43.03 -29.74 -5.92
CA ILE A 7 41.69 -29.15 -5.78
C ILE A 7 40.71 -29.74 -6.83
N GLY A 8 41.20 -30.10 -8.03
CA GLY A 8 40.37 -30.61 -9.12
C GLY A 8 39.79 -32.02 -8.93
N GLU A 9 40.38 -32.87 -8.08
CA GLU A 9 39.92 -34.26 -7.87
C GLU A 9 38.80 -34.40 -6.83
N TRP A 10 38.63 -33.41 -5.95
CA TRP A 10 37.65 -33.47 -4.85
C TRP A 10 36.28 -32.89 -5.23
N LEU A 11 36.25 -31.88 -6.11
CA LEU A 11 35.01 -31.30 -6.64
C LEU A 11 34.04 -32.34 -7.24
N PRO A 12 34.46 -33.22 -8.18
CA PRO A 12 33.53 -34.18 -8.78
C PRO A 12 33.04 -35.25 -7.79
N ARG A 13 33.82 -35.58 -6.75
CA ARG A 13 33.40 -36.55 -5.71
C ARG A 13 32.39 -35.95 -4.73
N LEU A 14 32.55 -34.69 -4.32
CA LEU A 14 31.52 -33.95 -3.57
C LEU A 14 30.24 -33.79 -4.41
N MET A 15 30.36 -33.57 -5.72
CA MET A 15 29.20 -33.46 -6.62
C MET A 15 28.45 -34.79 -6.86
N GLN A 16 29.03 -35.97 -6.56
CA GLN A 16 28.37 -37.28 -6.66
C GLN A 16 27.64 -37.73 -5.39
N ASP A 17 27.82 -37.03 -4.27
CA ASP A 17 27.16 -37.35 -3.02
C ASP A 17 25.67 -36.97 -3.08
N ARG A 18 24.81 -37.99 -3.25
CA ARG A 18 23.35 -37.83 -3.29
C ARG A 18 22.79 -37.20 -2.01
N GLN A 19 23.42 -37.37 -0.85
CA GLN A 19 22.98 -36.74 0.39
C GLN A 19 23.31 -35.24 0.38
N LEU A 20 24.51 -34.87 -0.09
CA LEU A 20 24.88 -33.47 -0.26
C LEU A 20 24.00 -32.77 -1.31
N GLN A 21 23.76 -33.42 -2.45
CA GLN A 21 22.86 -32.91 -3.49
C GLN A 21 21.44 -32.67 -2.95
N ARG A 22 20.88 -33.61 -2.16
CA ARG A 22 19.55 -33.44 -1.53
C ARG A 22 19.53 -32.30 -0.51
N ARG A 23 20.60 -32.11 0.26
CA ARG A 23 20.73 -30.98 1.20
C ARG A 23 20.80 -29.64 0.49
N ILE A 24 21.60 -29.54 -0.60
CA ILE A 24 21.69 -28.34 -1.42
C ILE A 24 20.35 -28.04 -2.09
N ALA A 25 19.71 -29.05 -2.72
CA ALA A 25 18.41 -28.89 -3.34
C ALA A 25 17.32 -28.50 -2.33
N GLY A 26 17.32 -29.11 -1.14
CA GLY A 26 16.41 -28.73 -0.05
C GLY A 26 16.63 -27.31 0.46
N GLY A 27 17.90 -26.90 0.60
CA GLY A 27 18.27 -25.52 0.96
C GLY A 27 17.84 -24.50 -0.09
N LEU A 28 18.10 -24.78 -1.37
CA LEU A 28 17.64 -23.93 -2.48
C LEU A 28 16.12 -23.85 -2.56
N GLY A 29 15.43 -24.98 -2.33
CA GLY A 29 13.97 -25.04 -2.29
C GLY A 29 13.38 -24.20 -1.16
N LEU A 30 13.98 -24.25 0.04
CA LEU A 30 13.59 -23.40 1.17
C LEU A 30 13.80 -21.91 0.88
N LEU A 31 14.98 -21.53 0.37
CA LEU A 31 15.29 -20.14 0.02
C LEU A 31 14.33 -19.59 -1.05
N SER A 32 14.05 -20.39 -2.08
CA SER A 32 13.10 -20.03 -3.14
C SER A 32 11.68 -19.88 -2.58
N GLY A 33 11.25 -20.79 -1.68
CA GLY A 33 9.97 -20.72 -1.00
C GLY A 33 9.82 -19.45 -0.15
N VAL A 34 10.84 -19.09 0.62
CA VAL A 34 10.87 -17.84 1.40
C VAL A 34 10.80 -16.62 0.46
N GLY A 35 11.58 -16.61 -0.62
CA GLY A 35 11.58 -15.52 -1.59
C GLY A 35 10.22 -15.30 -2.25
N VAL A 36 9.57 -16.39 -2.70
CA VAL A 36 8.21 -16.34 -3.28
C VAL A 36 7.19 -15.89 -2.24
N GLY A 37 7.29 -16.36 -0.99
CA GLY A 37 6.42 -15.94 0.10
C GLY A 37 6.51 -14.45 0.39
N LEU A 38 7.74 -13.91 0.50
CA LEU A 38 7.98 -12.47 0.71
C LEU A 38 7.49 -11.64 -0.48
N ALA A 39 7.76 -12.06 -1.71
CA ALA A 39 7.28 -11.37 -2.90
C ALA A 39 5.73 -11.38 -2.97
N GLY A 40 5.11 -12.51 -2.65
CA GLY A 40 3.65 -12.63 -2.56
C GLY A 40 3.06 -11.69 -1.51
N TYR A 41 3.68 -11.61 -0.33
CA TYR A 41 3.27 -10.70 0.73
C TYR A 41 3.35 -9.23 0.29
N ALA A 42 4.50 -8.80 -0.23
CA ALA A 42 4.72 -7.42 -0.67
C ALA A 42 3.80 -7.00 -1.83
N LEU A 43 3.50 -7.92 -2.75
CA LEU A 43 2.69 -7.61 -3.94
C LEU A 43 1.18 -7.71 -3.72
N LEU A 44 0.73 -8.47 -2.71
CA LEU A 44 -0.69 -8.78 -2.52
C LEU A 44 -1.25 -8.28 -1.19
N HIS A 45 -0.45 -8.20 -0.13
CA HIS A 45 -0.91 -7.84 1.21
C HIS A 45 -0.64 -6.37 1.54
N GLU A 46 0.61 -5.91 1.41
CA GLU A 46 0.98 -4.53 1.75
C GLU A 46 0.13 -3.47 1.04
N PRO A 47 -0.19 -3.58 -0.28
CA PRO A 47 -0.95 -2.54 -0.98
C PRO A 47 -2.40 -2.40 -0.50
N VAL A 48 -2.93 -3.38 0.24
CA VAL A 48 -4.30 -3.38 0.76
C VAL A 48 -4.36 -3.37 2.29
N ALA A 49 -3.21 -3.25 2.96
CA ALA A 49 -3.07 -3.15 4.41
C ALA A 49 -3.48 -1.75 4.91
N ILE A 50 -4.71 -1.36 4.60
CA ILE A 50 -5.31 -0.13 5.07
C ILE A 50 -5.86 -0.39 6.47
N GLU A 51 -5.56 0.53 7.36
CA GLU A 51 -6.00 0.54 8.74
C GLU A 51 -6.63 1.89 9.06
N LEU A 52 -7.56 1.89 10.01
CA LEU A 52 -8.16 3.11 10.54
C LEU A 52 -7.40 3.49 11.80
N GLU A 53 -6.66 4.60 11.75
CA GLU A 53 -6.02 5.19 12.92
C GLU A 53 -6.90 6.29 13.51
N GLN A 54 -7.04 6.31 14.84
CA GLN A 54 -7.79 7.33 15.56
C GLN A 54 -6.87 8.17 16.43
N LEU A 55 -6.62 9.42 16.00
CA LEU A 55 -5.81 10.38 16.73
C LEU A 55 -6.67 11.46 17.37
N THR A 56 -6.49 11.70 18.67
CA THR A 56 -7.11 12.84 19.37
C THR A 56 -6.10 13.96 19.55
N VAL A 57 -6.24 15.02 18.75
CA VAL A 57 -5.41 16.23 18.89
C VAL A 57 -6.10 17.21 19.84
N ARG A 58 -5.46 17.49 20.98
CA ARG A 58 -5.93 18.49 21.94
C ARG A 58 -5.30 19.84 21.62
N LEU A 59 -6.12 20.88 21.49
CA LEU A 59 -5.70 22.25 21.21
C LEU A 59 -6.05 23.18 22.39
N PRO A 60 -5.20 23.28 23.43
CA PRO A 60 -5.49 24.05 24.64
C PRO A 60 -5.74 25.54 24.38
N ASN A 61 -5.05 26.10 23.38
CA ASN A 61 -5.14 27.52 23.01
C ASN A 61 -6.32 27.84 22.08
N ALA A 62 -7.12 26.84 21.70
CA ALA A 62 -8.31 27.01 20.85
C ALA A 62 -9.62 27.15 21.64
N ARG A 63 -9.55 27.38 22.97
CA ARG A 63 -10.73 27.56 23.83
C ARG A 63 -11.64 28.67 23.28
N GLY A 64 -12.92 28.36 23.09
CA GLY A 64 -13.92 29.27 22.53
C GLY A 64 -13.89 29.43 21.01
N ARG A 65 -12.92 28.85 20.30
CA ARG A 65 -12.82 28.88 18.83
C ARG A 65 -13.28 27.58 18.15
N LEU A 66 -13.42 26.51 18.93
CA LEU A 66 -13.91 25.21 18.47
C LEU A 66 -15.23 24.86 19.18
N PRO A 67 -16.08 24.01 18.57
CA PRO A 67 -17.25 23.47 19.24
C PRO A 67 -16.87 22.80 20.57
N HIS A 68 -17.74 22.90 21.57
CA HIS A 68 -17.49 22.31 22.90
C HIS A 68 -17.23 20.80 22.87
N LYS A 69 -17.82 20.07 21.91
CA LYS A 69 -17.62 18.63 21.73
C LYS A 69 -16.39 18.28 20.87
N GLY A 70 -15.63 19.27 20.41
CA GLY A 70 -14.57 19.10 19.42
C GLY A 70 -15.13 18.86 18.02
N LEU A 71 -14.26 18.43 17.12
CA LEU A 71 -14.59 18.09 15.73
C LEU A 71 -13.97 16.73 15.39
N LYS A 72 -14.75 15.85 14.79
CA LYS A 72 -14.28 14.57 14.26
C LYS A 72 -14.06 14.69 12.75
N ILE A 73 -12.84 14.44 12.31
CA ILE A 73 -12.46 14.54 10.90
C ILE A 73 -12.07 13.14 10.42
N LEU A 74 -12.75 12.65 9.37
CA LEU A 74 -12.26 11.53 8.60
C LEU A 74 -11.29 12.10 7.56
N HIS A 75 -10.01 11.76 7.69
CA HIS A 75 -8.96 12.22 6.78
C HIS A 75 -8.50 11.06 5.90
N LEU A 76 -8.61 11.24 4.58
CA LEU A 76 -8.06 10.34 3.58
C LEU A 76 -6.95 11.07 2.83
N SER A 77 -5.84 10.39 2.54
CA SER A 77 -4.76 10.99 1.75
C SER A 77 -4.26 10.06 0.65
N ASP A 78 -3.75 10.65 -0.42
CA ASP A 78 -2.96 10.01 -1.48
C ASP A 78 -3.58 8.68 -1.95
N THR A 79 -4.86 8.74 -2.35
CA THR A 79 -5.58 7.54 -2.79
C THR A 79 -5.02 6.99 -4.09
N HIS A 80 -4.48 7.86 -4.94
CA HIS A 80 -3.74 7.61 -6.17
C HIS A 80 -4.42 6.58 -7.07
N PHE A 81 -5.72 6.76 -7.29
CA PHE A 81 -6.48 5.86 -8.13
C PHE A 81 -6.08 5.99 -9.60
N GLN A 82 -5.93 4.86 -10.27
CA GLN A 82 -5.64 4.73 -11.68
C GLN A 82 -6.86 4.05 -12.34
N ASN A 83 -6.66 2.95 -13.06
CA ASN A 83 -7.73 2.16 -13.68
C ASN A 83 -7.58 0.65 -13.39
N LEU A 84 -6.91 0.31 -12.28
CA LEU A 84 -6.61 -1.08 -11.91
C LEU A 84 -7.73 -1.66 -11.04
N THR A 85 -8.75 -2.14 -11.74
CA THR A 85 -10.06 -2.34 -11.13
C THR A 85 -10.10 -3.33 -9.96
N ARG A 86 -9.29 -4.41 -9.91
CA ARG A 86 -9.40 -5.39 -8.81
C ARG A 86 -8.78 -4.90 -7.50
N ARG A 87 -7.56 -4.36 -7.54
CA ARG A 87 -6.85 -3.89 -6.34
C ARG A 87 -7.52 -2.64 -5.77
N GLU A 88 -7.91 -1.71 -6.64
CA GLU A 88 -8.57 -0.47 -6.24
C GLU A 88 -9.97 -0.73 -5.67
N ARG A 89 -10.75 -1.65 -6.26
CA ARG A 89 -12.02 -2.09 -5.65
C ARG A 89 -11.80 -2.71 -4.27
N ALA A 90 -10.76 -3.52 -4.08
CA ALA A 90 -10.44 -4.07 -2.77
C ALA A 90 -10.04 -2.99 -1.77
N LYS A 91 -9.30 -1.96 -2.21
CA LYS A 91 -8.94 -0.77 -1.43
C LYS A 91 -10.19 -0.02 -0.98
N ILE A 92 -11.10 0.29 -1.91
CA ILE A 92 -12.36 0.99 -1.64
C ILE A 92 -13.24 0.19 -0.69
N GLU A 93 -13.39 -1.11 -0.93
CA GLU A 93 -14.18 -2.00 -0.06
C GLU A 93 -13.57 -2.14 1.35
N ARG A 94 -12.24 -2.13 1.46
CA ARG A 94 -11.56 -2.12 2.75
C ARG A 94 -11.84 -0.82 3.50
N ILE A 95 -11.69 0.33 2.84
CA ILE A 95 -12.00 1.64 3.44
C ILE A 95 -13.46 1.67 3.88
N ARG A 96 -14.41 1.30 3.00
CA ARG A 96 -15.83 1.25 3.30
C ARG A 96 -16.12 0.45 4.58
N ARG A 97 -15.53 -0.73 4.73
CA ARG A 97 -15.72 -1.57 5.92
C ARG A 97 -15.13 -0.94 7.18
N LEU A 98 -13.95 -0.33 7.08
CA LEU A 98 -13.31 0.36 8.21
C LEU A 98 -14.11 1.58 8.67
N THR A 99 -14.77 2.27 7.73
CA THR A 99 -15.49 3.50 8.01
C THR A 99 -16.99 3.31 8.25
N ALA A 100 -17.54 2.10 8.07
CA ALA A 100 -18.98 1.86 7.98
C ALA A 100 -19.78 2.40 9.19
N GLU A 101 -19.20 2.33 10.38
CA GLU A 101 -19.85 2.73 11.64
C GLU A 101 -19.34 4.09 12.16
N LEU A 102 -18.55 4.83 11.36
CA LEU A 102 -18.01 6.10 11.80
C LEU A 102 -19.04 7.22 11.68
N GLU A 103 -19.25 7.91 12.79
CA GLU A 103 -19.87 9.23 12.82
C GLU A 103 -18.79 10.31 12.88
N TYR A 104 -18.77 11.18 11.86
CA TYR A 104 -17.78 12.23 11.75
C TYR A 104 -18.38 13.51 11.16
N ASP A 105 -17.73 14.64 11.42
CA ASP A 105 -18.23 15.96 11.06
C ASP A 105 -17.77 16.38 9.67
N LEU A 106 -16.50 16.13 9.35
CA LEU A 106 -15.88 16.51 8.09
C LEU A 106 -15.19 15.33 7.43
N LEU A 107 -15.43 15.16 6.13
CA LEU A 107 -14.53 14.40 5.27
C LEU A 107 -13.47 15.37 4.73
N VAL A 108 -12.20 15.04 4.90
CA VAL A 108 -11.11 15.77 4.27
C VAL A 108 -10.32 14.77 3.43
N HIS A 109 -10.18 15.04 2.13
CA HIS A 109 -9.31 14.25 1.25
C HIS A 109 -8.16 15.14 0.78
N THR A 110 -6.90 14.73 1.01
CA THR A 110 -5.72 15.52 0.61
C THR A 110 -4.78 14.73 -0.28
N GLY A 111 -4.28 15.36 -1.34
CA GLY A 111 -3.17 14.85 -2.13
C GLY A 111 -3.56 13.71 -3.08
N ASP A 112 -3.01 13.78 -4.29
CA ASP A 112 -2.93 12.75 -5.32
C ASP A 112 -4.10 11.77 -5.32
N PHE A 113 -5.29 12.29 -5.64
CA PHE A 113 -6.54 11.53 -5.68
C PHE A 113 -6.53 10.50 -6.81
N TRP A 114 -6.06 10.90 -7.99
CA TRP A 114 -5.98 10.04 -9.16
C TRP A 114 -4.67 10.26 -9.94
N HIS A 115 -4.23 9.24 -10.65
CA HIS A 115 -3.03 9.32 -11.50
C HIS A 115 -3.37 9.60 -12.97
N ASN A 116 -4.53 9.13 -13.43
CA ASN A 116 -5.06 9.35 -14.77
C ASN A 116 -6.57 9.58 -14.69
N GLU A 117 -7.17 10.12 -15.75
CA GLU A 117 -8.59 10.51 -15.75
C GLU A 117 -9.54 9.34 -15.40
N ALA A 118 -9.17 8.11 -15.75
CA ALA A 118 -9.96 6.93 -15.40
C ALA A 118 -10.06 6.69 -13.88
N GLY A 119 -9.13 7.22 -13.08
CA GLY A 119 -9.17 7.15 -11.62
C GLY A 119 -10.23 8.03 -10.96
N ILE A 120 -10.77 9.02 -11.70
CA ILE A 120 -11.82 9.91 -11.18
C ILE A 120 -13.07 9.11 -10.80
N GLU A 121 -13.43 8.09 -11.58
CA GLU A 121 -14.58 7.22 -11.28
C GLU A 121 -14.39 6.46 -9.96
N ASN A 122 -13.17 6.01 -9.67
CA ASN A 122 -12.84 5.35 -8.41
C ASN A 122 -12.91 6.29 -7.21
N VAL A 123 -12.49 7.56 -7.39
CA VAL A 123 -12.66 8.60 -6.36
C VAL A 123 -14.14 8.82 -6.10
N ALA A 124 -14.96 8.99 -7.14
CA ALA A 124 -16.41 9.16 -6.99
C ALA A 124 -17.05 7.97 -6.27
N MET A 125 -16.72 6.74 -6.69
CA MET A 125 -17.21 5.52 -6.06
C MET A 125 -16.80 5.42 -4.59
N LEU A 126 -15.57 5.81 -4.23
CA LEU A 126 -15.13 5.87 -2.84
C LEU A 126 -15.99 6.84 -2.04
N LEU A 127 -16.17 8.07 -2.53
CA LEU A 127 -16.93 9.12 -1.85
C LEU A 127 -18.42 8.77 -1.67
N ASP A 128 -18.99 7.99 -2.59
CA ASP A 128 -20.37 7.52 -2.49
C ASP A 128 -20.55 6.40 -1.46
N MET A 129 -19.51 5.58 -1.24
CA MET A 129 -19.54 4.46 -0.30
C MET A 129 -19.28 4.87 1.15
N LEU A 130 -18.69 6.04 1.39
CA LEU A 130 -18.41 6.55 2.73
C LEU A 130 -19.70 7.03 3.42
N PRO A 131 -19.85 6.85 4.75
CA PRO A 131 -20.92 7.49 5.50
C PRO A 131 -20.90 9.00 5.27
N LYS A 132 -22.05 9.66 5.17
CA LYS A 132 -22.07 11.09 4.86
C LYS A 132 -21.62 11.92 6.08
N PRO A 133 -20.70 12.88 5.90
CA PRO A 133 -20.28 13.78 6.97
C PRO A 133 -21.43 14.67 7.43
N ARG A 134 -21.42 15.03 8.72
CA ARG A 134 -22.45 15.93 9.29
C ARG A 134 -22.40 17.35 8.72
N LEU A 135 -21.21 17.87 8.43
CA LEU A 135 -21.01 19.27 8.02
C LEU A 135 -20.59 19.42 6.56
N GLY A 136 -19.82 18.47 6.02
CA GLY A 136 -19.43 18.51 4.61
C GLY A 136 -18.12 17.78 4.30
N ALA A 137 -17.72 17.85 3.03
CA ALA A 137 -16.51 17.25 2.51
C ALA A 137 -15.62 18.31 1.85
N TYR A 138 -14.31 18.20 2.02
CA TYR A 138 -13.31 19.09 1.43
C TYR A 138 -12.21 18.26 0.76
N GLY A 139 -11.78 18.71 -0.42
CA GLY A 139 -10.65 18.15 -1.16
C GLY A 139 -9.52 19.17 -1.29
N VAL A 140 -8.29 18.76 -1.01
CA VAL A 140 -7.07 19.52 -1.32
C VAL A 140 -6.28 18.74 -2.37
N LEU A 141 -6.24 19.27 -3.59
CA LEU A 141 -5.55 18.62 -4.71
C LEU A 141 -4.04 18.58 -4.47
N GLY A 142 -3.43 17.44 -4.80
CA GLY A 142 -1.99 17.24 -4.82
C GLY A 142 -1.36 17.58 -6.17
N ASN A 143 -0.05 17.42 -6.24
CA ASN A 143 0.75 17.81 -7.39
C ASN A 143 0.35 17.01 -8.64
N HIS A 144 0.06 15.72 -8.47
CA HIS A 144 -0.33 14.84 -9.57
C HIS A 144 -1.77 15.06 -10.01
N ASP A 145 -2.61 15.69 -9.19
CA ASP A 145 -3.98 16.04 -9.59
C ASP A 145 -4.02 17.23 -10.55
N TYR A 146 -3.00 18.10 -10.51
CA TYR A 146 -2.88 19.25 -11.42
C TYR A 146 -2.20 18.92 -12.75
N VAL A 147 -1.30 17.94 -12.77
CA VAL A 147 -0.45 17.63 -13.94
C VAL A 147 -0.30 16.12 -14.11
N CYS A 148 -0.86 15.58 -15.20
CA CYS A 148 -0.59 14.22 -15.64
C CYS A 148 0.83 14.16 -16.23
N TYR A 149 1.82 13.72 -15.47
CA TYR A 149 3.11 13.33 -16.05
C TYR A 149 3.00 11.90 -16.60
N SER A 150 2.90 11.75 -17.91
CA SER A 150 3.20 10.48 -18.55
C SER A 150 4.69 10.41 -18.87
N HIS A 151 5.35 9.28 -18.55
CA HIS A 151 6.73 9.02 -18.99
C HIS A 151 6.84 8.97 -20.54
N SER A 152 5.72 8.98 -21.27
CA SER A 152 5.70 9.13 -22.73
C SER A 152 5.89 10.55 -23.23
N ASP A 153 5.82 11.56 -22.36
CA ASP A 153 5.86 12.97 -22.78
C ASP A 153 7.28 13.56 -22.69
N ILE A 154 8.26 12.73 -22.31
CA ILE A 154 9.67 13.11 -22.10
C ILE A 154 10.59 12.46 -23.15
N LEU A 155 10.05 11.66 -24.08
CA LEU A 155 10.79 11.05 -25.20
C LEU A 155 10.13 11.37 -26.53
#